data_AF-A0A7S0NCH3-F1
#
_entry.id   AF-A0A7S0NCH3-F1
#
_cell.length_a   1.000
_cell.length_b   1.000
_cell.length_c   1.000
_cell.angle_alpha   90.00
_cell.angle_beta   90.00
_cell.angle_gamma   90.00
#
_symmetry.space_group_name_H-M   'P 1'
#
loop_
_entity.id
_entity.type
_entity.pdbx_description
1 polymer ?
#
loop_
_entity_poly.entity_id
_entity_poly.type
_entity_poly.pdbx_seq_one_letter_code
_entity_poly.pdbx_strand_id
1 'polypeptide(L)'
;SHVGKGGAFVRPGLYMCKFDGQGELLIEKDGNVIQNNGTSLMINVTSKNGVRFRITRTNSSDPVRNITMVPLELSGRNFPEDPFHPEFIAELSGASILRFSQWLRVDSNDYNSMNQPRNWSLRTLTTDQTQNCLAGVALEYMVALSNKLHASPWFGLPKAASVTDSYHIQFANMVKATLDPDLLIYIEYRDEGPGSLTQEQAQQSLMIFTIWEGVFGPDETARRLRRVVNI
;
A
#
# COMPACT_ATOMS: atom_id res chain seq x y z
N SER A 1 -15.49 3.44 11.49
CA SER A 1 -14.32 2.66 11.04
C SER A 1 -13.69 1.95 12.23
N HIS A 2 -12.97 0.85 12.02
CA HIS A 2 -12.28 0.12 13.08
C HIS A 2 -10.77 0.23 12.85
N VAL A 3 -10.04 0.60 13.90
CA VAL A 3 -8.57 0.53 13.95
C VAL A 3 -8.23 -0.59 14.91
N GLY A 4 -8.02 -1.78 14.36
CA GLY A 4 -7.86 -3.00 15.14
C GLY A 4 -9.17 -3.78 15.36
N LYS A 5 -9.30 -4.87 14.58
CA LYS A 5 -9.37 -6.30 14.93
C LYS A 5 -9.81 -6.98 13.64
N GLY A 6 -8.95 -7.87 13.15
CA GLY A 6 -8.87 -8.34 11.76
C GLY A 6 -7.43 -8.26 11.20
N GLY A 7 -6.41 -8.30 12.07
CA GLY A 7 -4.98 -8.23 11.70
C GLY A 7 -4.22 -6.99 12.19
N ALA A 8 -4.89 -5.89 12.53
CA ALA A 8 -4.22 -4.67 13.00
C ALA A 8 -4.13 -4.63 14.55
N PHE A 9 -2.90 -4.60 15.08
CA PHE A 9 -2.59 -4.36 16.48
C PHE A 9 -2.43 -2.86 16.72
N VAL A 10 -2.98 -2.32 17.81
CA VAL A 10 -2.81 -0.93 18.22
C VAL A 10 -2.07 -0.94 19.56
N ARG A 11 -0.84 -0.43 19.61
CA ARG A 11 -0.04 -0.46 20.85
C ARG A 11 -0.76 0.25 22.00
N PRO A 12 -0.69 -0.25 23.24
CA PRO A 12 -1.14 0.52 24.39
C PRO A 12 -0.43 1.88 24.45
N GLY A 13 -1.11 2.91 24.94
CA GLY A 13 -0.51 4.23 25.08
C GLY A 13 -1.49 5.37 24.86
N LEU A 14 -0.95 6.59 24.85
CA LEU A 14 -1.70 7.81 24.57
C LEU A 14 -1.69 8.11 23.08
N TYR A 15 -2.86 8.46 22.56
CA TYR A 15 -3.06 8.80 21.16
C TYR A 15 -3.74 10.16 21.05
N MET A 16 -3.34 10.92 20.05
CA MET A 16 -4.05 12.11 19.61
C MET A 16 -4.96 11.72 18.44
N CYS A 17 -6.26 11.98 18.59
CA CYS A 17 -7.22 11.88 17.51
C CYS A 17 -7.68 13.28 17.09
N LYS A 18 -7.61 13.57 15.79
CA LYS A 18 -8.06 14.84 15.21
C LYS A 18 -9.04 14.57 14.08
N PHE A 19 -10.01 15.44 13.89
CA PHE A 19 -10.91 15.39 12.75
C PHE A 19 -11.36 16.80 12.36
N ASP A 20 -11.77 16.98 11.12
CA ASP A 20 -12.33 18.25 10.63
C ASP A 20 -13.86 18.20 10.65
N GLY A 21 -14.49 19.37 10.64
CA GLY A 21 -15.94 19.54 10.55
C GLY A 21 -16.67 19.56 11.88
N GLN A 22 -18.00 19.62 11.82
CA GLN A 22 -18.87 19.71 13.00
C GLN A 22 -19.64 18.42 13.23
N GLY A 23 -19.44 17.79 14.38
CA GLY A 23 -20.13 16.57 14.74
C GLY A 23 -19.64 15.94 16.03
N GLU A 24 -19.98 14.68 16.23
CA GLU A 24 -19.57 13.89 17.40
C GLU A 24 -18.92 12.59 16.95
N LEU A 25 -17.72 12.35 17.46
CA LEU A 25 -16.95 11.14 17.26
C LEU A 25 -16.91 10.34 18.55
N LEU A 26 -17.54 9.16 18.54
CA LEU A 26 -17.49 8.22 19.64
C LEU A 26 -16.33 7.25 19.46
N ILE A 27 -15.53 7.12 20.52
CA ILE A 27 -14.44 6.14 20.64
C ILE A 27 -14.94 4.97 21.48
N GLU A 28 -14.87 3.77 20.92
CA GLU A 28 -15.35 2.54 21.55
C GLU A 28 -14.24 1.49 21.63
N LYS A 29 -14.53 0.40 22.36
CA LYS A 29 -13.62 -0.73 22.66
C LYS A 29 -12.46 -0.31 23.57
N ASP A 30 -11.21 -0.41 23.13
CA ASP A 30 -10.04 -0.22 23.99
C ASP A 30 -9.61 1.24 24.17
N GLY A 31 -10.24 2.16 23.43
CA GLY A 31 -9.94 3.59 23.51
C GLY A 31 -10.83 4.27 24.53
N ASN A 32 -10.23 4.97 25.48
CA ASN A 32 -10.91 5.82 26.45
C ASN A 32 -10.50 7.29 26.23
N VAL A 33 -11.46 8.17 25.97
CA VAL A 33 -11.18 9.61 25.83
C VAL A 33 -10.88 10.19 27.21
N ILE A 34 -9.67 10.72 27.38
CA ILE A 34 -9.20 11.34 28.62
C ILE A 34 -9.17 12.87 28.55
N GLN A 35 -9.19 13.44 27.34
CA GLN A 35 -9.35 14.88 27.11
C GLN A 35 -10.12 15.11 25.80
N ASN A 36 -11.03 16.08 25.79
CA ASN A 36 -11.82 16.46 24.62
C ASN A 36 -11.80 17.98 24.45
N ASN A 37 -11.22 18.43 23.34
CA ASN A 37 -11.14 19.84 22.95
C ASN A 37 -11.94 20.10 21.66
N GLY A 38 -13.08 19.43 21.49
CA GLY A 38 -13.92 19.50 20.29
C GLY A 38 -13.40 18.58 19.19
N THR A 39 -12.60 19.12 18.26
CA THR A 39 -12.05 18.39 17.10
C THR A 39 -10.74 17.66 17.41
N SER A 40 -10.25 17.76 18.65
CA SER A 40 -9.03 17.09 19.12
C SER A 40 -9.32 16.33 20.41
N LEU A 41 -9.11 15.01 20.37
CA LEU A 41 -9.36 14.07 21.47
C LEU A 41 -8.05 13.39 21.88
N MET A 42 -7.74 13.40 23.17
CA MET A 42 -6.69 12.54 23.72
C MET A 42 -7.31 11.23 24.19
N ILE A 43 -6.78 10.11 23.70
CA ILE A 43 -7.31 8.77 23.92
C ILE A 43 -6.23 7.93 24.61
N ASN A 44 -6.58 7.29 25.72
CA ASN A 44 -5.76 6.22 26.31
C ASN A 44 -6.20 4.86 25.74
N VAL A 45 -5.27 4.06 25.25
CA VAL A 45 -5.53 2.75 24.62
C VAL A 45 -4.93 1.62 25.45
N THR A 46 -5.72 0.54 25.67
CA THR A 46 -5.32 -0.63 26.48
C THR A 46 -5.08 -1.93 25.69
N SER A 47 -5.16 -1.89 24.34
CA SER A 47 -4.78 -2.95 23.37
C SER A 47 -5.25 -4.39 23.67
N LYS A 48 -6.55 -4.65 23.55
CA LYS A 48 -7.19 -5.96 23.68
C LYS A 48 -8.08 -6.34 22.49
N ASN A 49 -8.97 -5.43 22.06
CA ASN A 49 -9.99 -5.60 21.02
C ASN A 49 -9.84 -4.64 19.83
N GLY A 50 -8.81 -3.80 19.84
CA GLY A 50 -8.61 -2.63 18.98
C GLY A 50 -9.53 -1.46 19.36
N VAL A 51 -9.44 -0.37 18.60
CA VAL A 51 -10.20 0.87 18.79
C VAL A 51 -11.24 0.99 17.68
N ARG A 52 -12.44 1.45 18.01
CA ARG A 52 -13.50 1.70 17.03
C ARG A 52 -13.93 3.15 17.07
N PHE A 53 -14.11 3.72 15.88
CA PHE A 53 -14.60 5.05 15.65
C PHE A 53 -16.01 5.01 15.08
N ARG A 54 -16.91 5.77 15.68
CA ARG A 54 -18.28 5.92 15.21
C ARG A 54 -18.66 7.40 15.18
N ILE A 55 -18.98 7.92 14.00
CA ILE A 55 -19.59 9.24 13.86
C ILE A 55 -21.05 9.09 14.28
N THR A 56 -21.44 9.71 15.39
CA THR A 56 -22.81 9.63 15.93
C THR A 56 -23.66 10.81 15.51
N ARG A 57 -23.02 11.95 15.21
CA ARG A 57 -23.66 13.15 14.67
C ARG A 57 -22.71 13.84 13.71
N THR A 58 -23.23 14.42 12.64
CA THR A 58 -22.47 15.28 11.73
C THR A 58 -23.37 16.38 11.17
N ASN A 59 -22.83 17.57 10.96
CA ASN A 59 -23.46 18.63 10.18
C ASN A 59 -23.31 18.30 8.69
N SER A 60 -24.38 18.39 7.89
CA SER A 60 -24.30 18.10 6.46
C SER A 60 -23.61 19.20 5.66
N SER A 61 -23.65 20.45 6.14
CA SER A 61 -22.96 21.60 5.52
C SER A 61 -21.47 21.65 5.88
N ASP A 62 -21.06 20.98 6.96
CA ASP A 62 -19.66 20.85 7.37
C ASP A 62 -19.41 19.48 8.02
N PRO A 63 -19.30 18.40 7.23
CA PRO A 63 -19.30 17.04 7.74
C PRO A 63 -17.99 16.64 8.41
N VAL A 64 -18.10 15.76 9.41
CA VAL A 64 -16.94 15.12 10.04
C VAL A 64 -16.13 14.35 9.00
N ARG A 65 -14.86 14.72 8.83
CA ARG A 65 -13.94 14.15 7.84
C ARG A 65 -12.51 14.17 8.35
N ASN A 66 -11.59 13.58 7.59
CA ASN A 66 -10.15 13.56 7.91
C ASN A 66 -9.84 13.09 9.34
N ILE A 67 -10.55 12.06 9.80
CA ILE A 67 -10.33 11.48 11.12
C ILE A 67 -8.95 10.80 11.13
N THR A 68 -8.05 11.31 11.97
CA THR A 68 -6.72 10.76 12.22
C THR A 68 -6.63 10.29 13.65
N MET A 69 -5.89 9.20 13.89
CA MET A 69 -5.51 8.75 15.22
C MET A 69 -4.07 8.31 15.16
N VAL A 70 -3.20 8.97 15.92
CA VAL A 70 -1.76 8.73 15.91
C VAL A 70 -1.24 8.71 17.34
N PRO A 71 -0.17 7.95 17.64
CA PRO A 71 0.47 8.01 18.95
C PRO A 71 0.80 9.47 19.32
N LEU A 72 0.61 9.84 20.58
CA LEU A 72 0.71 11.23 21.03
C LEU A 72 2.09 11.83 20.68
N GLU A 73 3.14 11.04 20.83
CA GLU A 73 4.53 11.38 20.50
C GLU A 73 4.75 11.63 19.00
N LEU A 74 3.86 11.16 18.13
CA LEU A 74 3.90 11.39 16.68
C LEU A 74 2.87 12.42 16.19
N SER A 75 2.09 13.05 17.09
CA SER A 75 0.98 13.94 16.74
C SER A 75 1.35 15.23 16.00
N GLY A 76 2.65 15.57 15.95
CA GLY A 76 3.20 16.67 15.16
C GLY A 76 3.65 16.28 13.75
N ARG A 77 3.56 15.00 13.36
CA ARG A 77 3.95 14.54 12.01
C ARG A 77 2.83 14.71 11.00
N ASN A 78 3.22 14.96 9.75
CA ASN A 78 2.30 15.02 8.61
C ASN A 78 2.18 13.63 7.93
N PHE A 79 1.37 12.75 8.51
CA PHE A 79 1.19 11.38 8.00
C PHE A 79 0.63 11.27 6.57
N PRO A 80 -0.22 12.19 6.07
CA PRO A 80 -0.58 12.20 4.66
C PRO A 80 0.61 12.28 3.69
N GLU A 81 1.68 12.98 4.06
CA GLU A 81 2.90 13.11 3.26
C GLU A 81 3.98 12.08 3.64
N ASP A 82 4.02 11.68 4.90
CA ASP A 82 4.93 10.64 5.43
C ASP A 82 4.14 9.54 6.16
N PRO A 83 3.52 8.60 5.42
CA PRO A 83 2.57 7.65 5.97
C PRO A 83 3.23 6.53 6.80
N PHE A 84 4.56 6.48 6.85
CA PHE A 84 5.28 5.38 7.47
C PHE A 84 5.63 5.67 8.93
N HIS A 85 5.38 4.70 9.79
CA HIS A 85 5.79 4.79 11.18
C HIS A 85 7.34 4.85 11.28
N PRO A 86 7.93 5.72 12.12
CA PRO A 86 9.39 5.90 12.17
C PRO A 86 10.13 4.62 12.56
N GLU A 87 9.60 3.85 13.50
CA GLU A 87 10.19 2.55 13.85
C GLU A 87 10.16 1.57 12.68
N PHE A 88 9.09 1.55 11.88
CA PHE A 88 9.02 0.67 10.71
C PHE A 88 10.11 1.04 9.68
N ILE A 89 10.36 2.33 9.49
CA ILE A 89 11.47 2.81 8.65
C ILE A 89 12.83 2.43 9.23
N ALA A 90 13.00 2.55 10.56
CA ALA A 90 14.24 2.16 11.21
C ALA A 90 14.55 0.66 11.06
N GLU A 91 13.54 -0.21 11.22
CA GLU A 91 13.68 -1.66 11.07
C GLU A 91 14.03 -2.08 9.64
N LEU A 92 13.57 -1.34 8.64
CA LEU A 92 13.88 -1.60 7.23
C LEU A 92 15.14 -0.87 6.73
N SER A 93 15.77 -0.05 7.57
CA SER A 93 16.94 0.73 7.20
C SER A 93 18.08 -0.18 6.73
N GLY A 94 18.69 0.16 5.61
CA GLY A 94 19.77 -0.62 4.99
C GLY A 94 19.31 -1.77 4.11
N ALA A 95 18.00 -2.06 4.03
CA ALA A 95 17.49 -2.98 3.02
C ALA A 95 17.76 -2.43 1.61
N SER A 96 18.36 -3.25 0.74
CA SER A 96 18.61 -2.83 -0.66
C SER A 96 17.45 -3.15 -1.60
N ILE A 97 16.56 -4.07 -1.22
CA ILE A 97 15.42 -4.52 -2.02
C ILE A 97 14.20 -4.69 -1.12
N LEU A 98 13.03 -4.26 -1.60
CA LEU A 98 11.74 -4.45 -0.94
C LEU A 98 10.81 -5.27 -1.83
N ARG A 99 10.35 -6.43 -1.35
CA ARG A 99 9.44 -7.32 -2.11
C ARG A 99 7.98 -7.07 -1.74
N PHE A 100 7.16 -6.71 -2.73
CA PHE A 100 5.80 -6.21 -2.55
C PHE A 100 4.69 -7.17 -3.01
N SER A 101 4.97 -8.44 -3.32
CA SER A 101 3.93 -9.36 -3.81
C SER A 101 2.79 -9.57 -2.83
N GLN A 102 3.09 -9.69 -1.53
CA GLN A 102 2.05 -9.74 -0.50
C GLN A 102 1.25 -8.43 -0.40
N TRP A 103 1.88 -7.29 -0.68
CA TRP A 103 1.20 -5.99 -0.72
C TRP A 103 0.32 -5.84 -1.96
N LEU A 104 0.60 -6.55 -3.05
CA LEU A 104 -0.23 -6.60 -4.25
C LEU A 104 -1.17 -7.81 -4.31
N ARG A 105 -1.18 -8.64 -3.26
CA ARG A 105 -1.92 -9.91 -3.16
C ARG A 105 -1.59 -10.90 -4.28
N VAL A 106 -0.40 -10.82 -4.85
CA VAL A 106 0.13 -11.82 -5.80
C VAL A 106 0.93 -12.82 -4.99
N ASP A 107 0.68 -14.10 -5.20
CA ASP A 107 1.36 -15.18 -4.48
C ASP A 107 1.42 -16.46 -5.32
N SER A 108 2.02 -17.51 -4.76
CA SER A 108 2.19 -18.80 -5.44
C SER A 108 0.93 -19.68 -5.44
N ASN A 109 -0.23 -19.17 -5.01
CA ASN A 109 -1.48 -19.94 -5.02
C ASN A 109 -2.15 -19.82 -6.38
N ASP A 110 -2.22 -20.92 -7.13
CA ASP A 110 -2.82 -20.96 -8.48
C ASP A 110 -4.31 -20.54 -8.49
N TYR A 111 -5.01 -20.73 -7.38
CA TYR A 111 -6.43 -20.37 -7.27
C TYR A 111 -6.67 -18.93 -6.83
N ASN A 112 -5.60 -18.16 -6.62
CA ASN A 112 -5.72 -16.77 -6.26
C ASN A 112 -6.08 -15.93 -7.50
N SER A 113 -7.31 -15.41 -7.53
CA SER A 113 -7.80 -14.56 -8.63
C SER A 113 -6.97 -13.29 -8.81
N MET A 114 -6.24 -12.86 -7.77
CA MET A 114 -5.34 -11.72 -7.85
C MET A 114 -4.13 -11.99 -8.75
N ASN A 115 -3.79 -13.24 -9.07
CA ASN A 115 -2.74 -13.58 -10.03
C ASN A 115 -3.20 -13.36 -11.49
N GLN A 116 -4.49 -13.23 -11.74
CA GLN A 116 -5.08 -13.04 -13.07
C GLN A 116 -5.05 -11.56 -13.50
N PRO A 117 -5.14 -11.26 -14.82
CA PRO A 117 -5.13 -9.88 -15.31
C PRO A 117 -6.18 -9.00 -14.62
N ARG A 118 -5.81 -7.74 -14.34
CA ARG A 118 -6.63 -6.81 -13.56
C ARG A 118 -6.98 -5.57 -14.37
N ASN A 119 -8.03 -4.87 -13.95
CA ASN A 119 -8.31 -3.53 -14.45
C ASN A 119 -7.60 -2.49 -13.57
N TRP A 120 -6.92 -1.52 -14.18
CA TRP A 120 -6.23 -0.43 -13.49
C TRP A 120 -7.15 0.34 -12.53
N SER A 121 -8.42 0.54 -12.88
CA SER A 121 -9.38 1.28 -12.05
C SER A 121 -9.76 0.57 -10.75
N LEU A 122 -9.48 -0.73 -10.63
CA LEU A 122 -9.78 -1.54 -9.44
C LEU A 122 -8.61 -1.60 -8.44
N ARG A 123 -7.52 -0.86 -8.69
CA ARG A 123 -6.39 -0.79 -7.77
C ARG A 123 -6.78 -0.06 -6.47
N THR A 124 -6.05 -0.36 -5.40
CA THR A 124 -6.15 0.42 -4.17
C THR A 124 -5.54 1.82 -4.37
N LEU A 125 -6.24 2.83 -3.85
CA LEU A 125 -5.82 4.23 -3.85
C LEU A 125 -5.36 4.65 -2.46
N THR A 126 -4.52 5.68 -2.38
CA THR A 126 -4.10 6.27 -1.09
C THR A 126 -5.27 6.87 -0.31
N THR A 127 -6.34 7.24 -1.00
CA THR A 127 -7.59 7.78 -0.45
C THR A 127 -8.58 6.70 -0.01
N ASP A 128 -8.30 5.41 -0.27
CA ASP A 128 -9.14 4.34 0.24
C ASP A 128 -9.09 4.32 1.77
N GLN A 129 -10.25 4.05 2.39
CA GLN A 129 -10.42 4.04 3.84
C GLN A 129 -9.51 3.03 4.57
N THR A 130 -8.95 2.06 3.85
CA THR A 130 -7.97 1.10 4.35
C THR A 130 -7.02 0.68 3.22
N GLN A 131 -5.82 0.26 3.59
CA GLN A 131 -4.85 -0.36 2.67
C GLN A 131 -4.84 -1.89 2.78
N ASN A 132 -5.78 -2.46 3.55
CA ASN A 132 -6.04 -3.90 3.61
C ASN A 132 -7.17 -4.28 2.64
N CYS A 133 -7.13 -3.74 1.42
CA CYS A 133 -8.14 -3.99 0.40
C CYS A 133 -7.89 -5.33 -0.32
N LEU A 134 -8.88 -5.77 -1.12
CA LEU A 134 -8.74 -6.96 -1.97
C LEU A 134 -7.60 -6.80 -2.99
N ALA A 135 -7.44 -5.60 -3.56
CA ALA A 135 -6.34 -5.28 -4.48
C ALA A 135 -4.98 -5.07 -3.78
N GLY A 136 -4.94 -5.10 -2.45
CA GLY A 136 -3.75 -4.90 -1.65
C GLY A 136 -3.56 -3.46 -1.18
N VAL A 137 -2.32 -3.00 -1.21
CA VAL A 137 -1.86 -1.66 -0.82
C VAL A 137 -1.69 -0.80 -2.08
N ALA A 138 -1.90 0.51 -1.97
CA ALA A 138 -1.68 1.44 -3.06
C ALA A 138 -0.22 1.43 -3.56
N LEU A 139 -0.03 1.47 -4.88
CA LEU A 139 1.29 1.50 -5.50
C LEU A 139 2.09 2.74 -5.10
N GLU A 140 1.41 3.87 -4.91
CA GLU A 140 1.99 5.12 -4.42
C GLU A 140 2.78 4.90 -3.12
N TYR A 141 2.26 4.09 -2.20
CA TYR A 141 2.96 3.78 -0.94
C TYR A 141 4.14 2.83 -1.15
N MET A 142 4.07 1.88 -2.08
CA MET A 142 5.21 1.01 -2.37
C MET A 142 6.39 1.81 -2.95
N VAL A 143 6.10 2.74 -3.87
CA VAL A 143 7.10 3.64 -4.45
C VAL A 143 7.63 4.62 -3.40
N ALA A 144 6.76 5.24 -2.60
CA ALA A 144 7.18 6.16 -1.55
C ALA A 144 8.10 5.47 -0.52
N LEU A 145 7.79 4.22 -0.13
CA LEU A 145 8.65 3.46 0.79
C LEU A 145 10.01 3.15 0.16
N SER A 146 10.01 2.74 -1.11
CA SER A 146 11.22 2.43 -1.88
C SER A 146 12.14 3.66 -1.99
N ASN A 147 11.59 4.82 -2.36
CA ASN A 147 12.33 6.08 -2.42
C ASN A 147 12.86 6.49 -1.03
N LYS A 148 12.03 6.36 0.02
CA LYS A 148 12.41 6.77 1.38
C LYS A 148 13.57 5.94 1.94
N LEU A 149 13.59 4.64 1.66
CA LEU A 149 14.65 3.74 2.09
C LEU A 149 15.80 3.64 1.08
N HIS A 150 15.65 4.26 -0.08
CA HIS A 150 16.51 4.09 -1.25
C HIS A 150 16.76 2.60 -1.55
N ALA A 151 15.67 1.83 -1.54
CA ALA A 151 15.65 0.39 -1.70
C ALA A 151 14.87 0.03 -2.97
N SER A 152 15.45 -0.82 -3.82
CA SER A 152 14.86 -1.16 -5.12
C SER A 152 13.58 -2.00 -4.94
N PRO A 153 12.45 -1.64 -5.59
CA PRO A 153 11.24 -2.43 -5.49
C PRO A 153 11.31 -3.74 -6.28
N TRP A 154 10.79 -4.80 -5.68
CA TRP A 154 10.42 -6.05 -6.33
C TRP A 154 8.90 -6.21 -6.28
N PHE A 155 8.24 -5.84 -7.38
CA PHE A 155 6.78 -5.89 -7.50
C PHE A 155 6.31 -7.29 -7.87
N GLY A 156 5.26 -7.78 -7.20
CA GLY A 156 4.50 -8.95 -7.64
C GLY A 156 3.28 -8.52 -8.43
N LEU A 157 3.30 -8.69 -9.74
CA LEU A 157 2.23 -8.28 -10.65
C LEU A 157 1.35 -9.47 -11.07
N PRO A 158 0.06 -9.24 -11.37
CA PRO A 158 -0.73 -10.24 -12.08
C PRO A 158 -0.10 -10.56 -13.44
N LYS A 159 -0.39 -11.73 -14.00
CA LYS A 159 -0.01 -12.01 -15.39
C LYS A 159 -0.64 -10.99 -16.35
N ALA A 160 0.04 -10.71 -17.45
CA ALA A 160 -0.48 -9.78 -18.46
C ALA A 160 -1.50 -10.50 -19.36
N ALA A 161 -2.56 -9.79 -19.76
CA ALA A 161 -3.52 -10.33 -20.73
C ALA A 161 -2.99 -10.28 -22.17
N SER A 162 -2.21 -9.25 -22.50
CA SER A 162 -1.58 -9.04 -23.81
C SER A 162 -0.42 -8.04 -23.70
N VAL A 163 0.33 -7.83 -24.79
CA VAL A 163 1.36 -6.77 -24.87
C VAL A 163 0.80 -5.34 -24.80
N THR A 164 -0.53 -5.17 -24.78
CA THR A 164 -1.22 -3.88 -24.59
C THR A 164 -2.05 -3.86 -23.31
N ASP A 165 -1.67 -4.68 -22.31
CA ASP A 165 -2.38 -4.76 -21.03
C ASP A 165 -2.34 -3.41 -20.30
N SER A 166 -3.52 -2.81 -20.14
CA SER A 166 -3.65 -1.47 -19.56
C SER A 166 -3.18 -1.39 -18.11
N TYR A 167 -3.28 -2.47 -17.33
CA TYR A 167 -2.85 -2.47 -15.94
C TYR A 167 -1.33 -2.38 -15.88
N HIS A 168 -0.62 -3.22 -16.64
CA HIS A 168 0.84 -3.18 -16.71
C HIS A 168 1.35 -1.84 -17.25
N ILE A 169 0.75 -1.32 -18.33
CA ILE A 169 1.15 -0.02 -18.91
C ILE A 169 1.03 1.10 -17.89
N GLN A 170 -0.12 1.21 -17.20
CA GLN A 170 -0.36 2.29 -16.25
C GLN A 170 0.49 2.14 -14.98
N PHE A 171 0.72 0.90 -14.54
CA PHE A 171 1.63 0.61 -13.44
C PHE A 171 3.06 1.06 -13.78
N ALA A 172 3.57 0.66 -14.94
CA ALA A 172 4.90 1.03 -15.42
C ALA A 172 5.04 2.56 -15.59
N ASN A 173 4.02 3.23 -16.15
CA ASN A 173 4.02 4.69 -16.30
C ASN A 173 4.14 5.39 -14.94
N MET A 174 3.40 4.92 -13.94
CA MET A 174 3.44 5.51 -12.60
C MET A 174 4.80 5.29 -11.93
N VAL A 175 5.36 4.07 -12.04
CA VAL A 175 6.70 3.76 -11.54
C VAL A 175 7.76 4.63 -12.24
N LYS A 176 7.71 4.75 -13.56
CA LYS A 176 8.62 5.63 -14.31
C LYS A 176 8.55 7.09 -13.84
N ALA A 177 7.35 7.58 -13.59
CA ALA A 177 7.11 8.97 -13.18
C ALA A 177 7.52 9.28 -11.74
N THR A 178 7.56 8.28 -10.84
CA THR A 178 7.62 8.53 -9.39
C THR A 178 8.71 7.79 -8.64
N LEU A 179 9.23 6.68 -9.18
CA LEU A 179 10.33 5.95 -8.56
C LEU A 179 11.65 6.65 -8.84
N ASP A 180 12.47 6.81 -7.80
CA ASP A 180 13.81 7.37 -7.89
C ASP A 180 14.58 6.73 -9.06
N PRO A 181 15.11 7.53 -10.02
CA PRO A 181 15.72 7.04 -11.25
C PRO A 181 16.95 6.16 -11.03
N ASP A 182 17.58 6.22 -9.85
CA ASP A 182 18.76 5.41 -9.51
C ASP A 182 18.39 4.02 -8.99
N LEU A 183 17.11 3.80 -8.66
CA LEU A 183 16.61 2.50 -8.21
C LEU A 183 16.35 1.54 -9.37
N LEU A 184 16.66 0.28 -9.10
CA LEU A 184 16.39 -0.85 -9.98
C LEU A 184 14.96 -1.35 -9.79
N ILE A 185 14.44 -2.03 -10.80
CA ILE A 185 13.08 -2.57 -10.82
C ILE A 185 13.15 -4.07 -11.03
N TYR A 186 12.48 -4.81 -10.16
CA TYR A 186 12.29 -6.25 -10.26
C TYR A 186 10.79 -6.55 -10.34
N ILE A 187 10.44 -7.51 -11.19
CA ILE A 187 9.07 -7.96 -11.36
C ILE A 187 9.04 -9.47 -11.16
N GLU A 188 8.12 -9.92 -10.33
CA GLU A 188 7.63 -11.28 -10.33
C GLU A 188 6.16 -11.31 -10.70
N TYR A 189 5.70 -12.45 -11.21
CA TYR A 189 4.29 -12.75 -11.45
C TYR A 189 4.04 -14.21 -11.15
N ARG A 190 2.76 -14.59 -10.99
CA ARG A 190 2.37 -16.00 -10.90
C ARG A 190 1.60 -16.37 -12.15
N ASP A 191 2.03 -17.46 -12.78
CA ASP A 191 1.28 -18.18 -13.81
C ASP A 191 1.01 -19.61 -13.35
N GLU A 192 -0.10 -20.18 -13.82
CA GLU A 192 -0.60 -21.48 -13.36
C GLU A 192 0.38 -22.60 -13.77
N GLY A 193 0.51 -23.61 -12.90
CA GLY A 193 1.26 -24.82 -13.19
C GLY A 193 2.53 -25.03 -12.37
N PRO A 194 3.36 -26.03 -12.74
CA PRO A 194 4.54 -26.39 -11.96
C PRO A 194 5.58 -25.25 -11.97
N GLY A 195 6.34 -25.11 -10.88
CA GLY A 195 7.41 -24.09 -10.73
C GLY A 195 8.63 -24.27 -11.65
N SER A 196 8.51 -25.06 -12.72
CA SER A 196 9.51 -25.21 -13.78
C SER A 196 9.22 -24.22 -14.90
N LEU A 197 10.24 -23.56 -15.47
CA LEU A 197 10.10 -22.62 -16.58
C LEU A 197 9.54 -23.30 -17.83
N THR A 198 8.23 -23.17 -18.07
CA THR A 198 7.57 -23.64 -19.28
C THR A 198 7.68 -22.61 -20.42
N GLN A 199 7.38 -23.03 -21.64
CA GLN A 199 7.31 -22.10 -22.78
C GLN A 199 6.28 -20.97 -22.54
N GLU A 200 5.14 -21.29 -21.94
CA GLU A 200 4.08 -20.34 -21.61
C GLU A 200 4.58 -19.28 -20.62
N GLN A 201 5.30 -19.71 -19.57
CA GLN A 201 5.91 -18.79 -18.61
C GLN A 201 6.98 -17.92 -19.27
N ALA A 202 7.83 -18.48 -20.14
CA ALA A 202 8.78 -17.67 -20.92
C ALA A 202 8.09 -16.60 -21.78
N GLN A 203 6.96 -16.95 -22.43
CA GLN A 203 6.16 -16.00 -23.21
C GLN A 203 5.53 -14.91 -22.33
N GLN A 204 5.02 -15.26 -21.14
CA GLN A 204 4.52 -14.28 -20.18
C GLN A 204 5.60 -13.31 -19.69
N SER A 205 6.78 -13.82 -19.35
CA SER A 205 7.92 -12.98 -18.99
C SER A 205 8.30 -12.00 -20.11
N LEU A 206 8.36 -12.48 -21.35
CA LEU A 206 8.65 -11.65 -22.53
C LEU A 206 7.55 -10.60 -22.77
N MET A 207 6.29 -10.96 -22.54
CA MET A 207 5.15 -10.05 -22.69
C MET A 207 5.25 -8.89 -21.70
N ILE A 208 5.46 -9.18 -20.42
CA ILE A 208 5.64 -8.16 -19.38
C ILE A 208 6.88 -7.31 -19.68
N PHE A 209 8.00 -7.92 -20.08
CA PHE A 209 9.20 -7.19 -20.47
C PHE A 209 8.92 -6.22 -21.63
N THR A 210 8.24 -6.68 -22.68
CA THR A 210 7.85 -5.86 -23.84
C THR A 210 6.99 -4.66 -23.45
N ILE A 211 6.02 -4.86 -22.54
CA ILE A 211 5.15 -3.77 -22.07
C ILE A 211 5.98 -2.70 -21.35
N TRP A 212 6.83 -3.14 -20.41
CA TRP A 212 7.66 -2.22 -19.63
C TRP A 212 8.71 -1.53 -20.50
N GLU A 213 9.31 -2.24 -21.46
CA GLU A 213 10.21 -1.63 -22.45
C GLU A 213 9.51 -0.57 -23.31
N GLY A 214 8.26 -0.80 -23.71
CA GLY A 214 7.46 0.20 -24.42
C GLY A 214 7.24 1.50 -23.63
N VAL A 215 7.17 1.41 -22.29
CA VAL A 215 7.00 2.58 -21.40
C VAL A 215 8.33 3.26 -21.07
N PHE A 216 9.36 2.48 -20.72
CA PHE A 216 10.65 3.00 -20.29
C PHE A 216 11.53 3.40 -21.47
N GLY A 217 11.36 2.77 -22.63
CA GLY A 217 12.30 2.81 -23.74
C GLY A 217 13.45 1.80 -23.52
N PRO A 218 14.12 1.35 -24.59
CA PRO A 218 15.11 0.27 -24.51
C PRO A 218 16.30 0.61 -23.60
N ASP A 219 16.83 1.83 -23.68
CA ASP A 219 18.01 2.24 -22.91
C ASP A 219 17.73 2.30 -21.40
N GLU A 220 16.59 2.87 -21.00
CA GLU A 220 16.23 2.92 -19.58
C GLU A 220 15.85 1.55 -19.04
N THR A 221 15.18 0.73 -19.85
CA THR A 221 14.84 -0.65 -19.49
C THR A 221 16.09 -1.47 -19.22
N ALA A 222 17.08 -1.43 -20.11
CA ALA A 222 18.36 -2.14 -19.94
C ALA A 222 19.11 -1.69 -18.66
N ARG A 223 18.96 -0.43 -18.25
CA ARG A 223 19.56 0.09 -17.02
C ARG A 223 18.80 -0.30 -15.76
N ARG A 224 17.46 -0.30 -15.79
CA ARG A 224 16.63 -0.35 -14.57
C ARG A 224 15.88 -1.65 -14.37
N LEU A 225 15.29 -2.25 -15.42
CA LEU A 225 14.50 -3.48 -15.30
C LEU A 225 15.42 -4.70 -15.29
N ARG A 226 15.59 -5.34 -14.12
CA ARG A 226 16.57 -6.42 -13.95
C ARG A 226 16.02 -7.82 -14.15
N ARG A 227 14.78 -8.06 -13.73
CA ARG A 227 14.17 -9.39 -13.73
C ARG A 227 12.67 -9.28 -13.97
N VAL A 228 12.15 -10.22 -14.75
CA VAL A 228 10.74 -10.56 -14.88
C VAL A 228 10.68 -12.08 -14.75
N VAL A 229 10.15 -12.59 -13.64
CA VAL A 229 10.23 -14.03 -13.32
C VAL A 229 8.92 -14.58 -12.76
N ASN A 230 8.62 -15.83 -13.08
CA ASN A 230 7.52 -16.56 -12.46
C ASN A 230 7.91 -16.99 -11.03
N ILE A 231 6.96 -16.97 -10.10
CA ILE A 231 7.10 -17.46 -8.71
C ILE A 231 6.14 -18.59 -8.40
#